data_AF-A0A8K0D282-F1
#
_entry.id   AF-A0A8K0D282-F1
#
_cell.length_a   1.000
_cell.length_b   1.000
_cell.length_c   1.000
_cell.angle_alpha   90.00
_cell.angle_beta   90.00
_cell.angle_gamma   90.00
#
_symmetry.space_group_name_H-M   'P 1'
#
loop_
_entity.id
_entity.type
_entity.pdbx_description
1 polymer ?
#
loop_
_entity_poly.entity_id
_entity_poly.type
_entity_poly.pdbx_seq_one_letter_code
_entity_poly.pdbx_strand_id
1 'polypeptide(L)'
;MGVPENINDNKNRLNAKESDAESDHLTDSEQSEIVDEFTNDDSEKCLLEQKLHDTFAAVTDVLDECISECKENYQVGEYSTVDEMLGPFRGRYKFRQYIPSKPAKYGIKVPLLSDARTFYTINIEVYRGR
;
A
#
# COMPACT_ATOMS: atom_id res chain seq x y z
N MET A 1 -63.12 2.52 4.62
CA MET A 1 -62.09 1.66 5.23
C MET A 1 -61.38 0.95 4.09
N GLY A 2 -60.23 1.48 3.66
CA GLY A 2 -59.47 0.95 2.52
C GLY A 2 -58.46 -0.09 3.00
N VAL A 3 -58.43 -1.22 2.30
CA VAL A 3 -57.49 -2.34 2.46
C VAL A 3 -56.08 -1.89 2.01
N PRO A 4 -54.98 -2.27 2.67
CA PRO A 4 -53.65 -1.99 2.17
C PRO A 4 -53.06 -3.16 1.37
N GLU A 5 -51.99 -2.82 0.65
CA GLU A 5 -50.95 -3.68 0.06
C GLU A 5 -51.14 -4.23 -1.36
N ASN A 6 -50.26 -3.76 -2.25
CA ASN A 6 -49.36 -4.69 -2.94
C ASN A 6 -48.02 -3.99 -3.27
N ILE A 7 -47.05 -4.11 -2.38
CA ILE A 7 -45.66 -3.66 -2.56
C ILE A 7 -44.88 -4.86 -3.09
N ASN A 8 -45.10 -5.28 -4.34
CA ASN A 8 -44.27 -6.37 -4.89
C ASN A 8 -43.87 -6.25 -6.36
N ASP A 9 -44.21 -5.17 -7.05
CA ASP A 9 -43.85 -5.02 -8.47
C ASP A 9 -42.53 -4.29 -8.74
N ASN A 10 -41.81 -3.85 -7.69
CA ASN A 10 -40.57 -3.07 -7.86
C ASN A 10 -39.28 -3.77 -7.38
N LYS A 11 -39.33 -5.07 -7.08
CA LYS A 11 -38.14 -5.85 -6.69
C LYS A 11 -37.44 -6.57 -7.84
N ASN A 12 -38.02 -6.58 -9.05
CA ASN A 12 -37.47 -7.30 -10.20
C ASN A 12 -36.67 -6.44 -11.19
N ARG A 13 -36.37 -5.17 -10.88
CA ARG A 13 -35.56 -4.30 -11.76
C ARG A 13 -34.13 -4.06 -11.28
N LEU A 14 -33.80 -4.53 -10.07
CA LEU A 14 -32.45 -4.45 -9.51
C LEU A 14 -31.65 -5.76 -9.65
N ASN A 15 -32.29 -6.86 -10.08
CA ASN A 15 -31.66 -8.17 -10.22
C ASN A 15 -31.25 -8.52 -11.67
N ALA A 16 -30.83 -7.54 -12.49
CA ALA A 16 -30.48 -7.80 -13.90
C ALA A 16 -29.17 -7.14 -14.36
N LYS A 17 -28.29 -6.75 -13.43
CA LYS A 17 -26.91 -6.32 -13.75
C LYS A 17 -25.83 -6.94 -12.87
N GLU A 18 -26.18 -7.97 -12.08
CA GLU A 18 -25.19 -8.90 -11.52
C GLU A 18 -25.06 -10.09 -12.48
N SER A 19 -24.39 -9.85 -13.60
CA SER A 19 -23.83 -10.92 -14.43
C SER A 19 -22.37 -10.55 -14.68
N ASP A 20 -21.50 -11.34 -14.08
CA ASP A 20 -20.12 -11.56 -14.50
C ASP A 20 -19.19 -10.34 -14.41
N ALA A 21 -18.94 -9.87 -13.19
CA ALA A 21 -17.70 -9.16 -12.90
C ALA A 21 -16.56 -10.19 -12.80
N GLU A 22 -16.10 -10.67 -13.95
CA GLU A 22 -14.69 -11.01 -14.11
C GLU A 22 -13.89 -9.80 -13.60
N SER A 23 -12.97 -10.02 -12.66
CA SER A 23 -12.01 -9.01 -12.24
C SER A 23 -11.08 -8.75 -13.43
N ASP A 24 -11.55 -8.00 -14.41
CA ASP A 24 -10.77 -7.58 -15.58
C ASP A 24 -9.59 -6.78 -15.06
N HIS A 25 -8.43 -7.40 -15.10
CA HIS A 25 -7.17 -6.76 -14.79
C HIS A 25 -6.95 -5.73 -15.91
N LEU A 26 -7.31 -4.46 -15.67
CA LEU A 26 -7.05 -3.40 -16.65
C LEU A 26 -5.59 -3.50 -17.07
N THR A 27 -5.36 -3.54 -18.37
CA THR A 27 -4.03 -3.58 -18.95
C THR A 27 -3.29 -2.29 -18.62
N ASP A 28 -1.96 -2.33 -18.52
CA ASP A 28 -1.15 -1.15 -18.19
C ASP A 28 -1.43 0.03 -19.15
N SER A 29 -1.82 -0.26 -20.40
CA SER A 29 -2.29 0.74 -21.37
C SER A 29 -3.61 1.40 -20.99
N GLU A 30 -4.61 0.64 -20.57
CA GLU A 30 -5.93 1.17 -20.21
C GLU A 30 -5.85 2.01 -18.92
N GLN A 31 -4.98 1.62 -17.99
CA GLN A 31 -4.72 2.42 -16.80
C GLN A 31 -3.99 3.73 -17.13
N SER A 32 -3.04 3.72 -18.08
CA SER A 32 -2.33 4.93 -18.52
C SER A 32 -3.25 5.94 -19.23
N GLU A 33 -4.22 5.46 -20.02
CA GLU A 33 -5.20 6.35 -20.67
C GLU A 33 -6.15 7.01 -19.67
N ILE A 34 -6.52 6.31 -18.58
CA ILE A 34 -7.32 6.87 -17.49
C ILE A 34 -6.56 7.97 -16.72
N VAL A 35 -5.26 7.77 -16.47
CA VAL A 35 -4.41 8.76 -15.80
C VAL A 35 -4.32 10.06 -16.61
N ASP A 36 -4.21 9.93 -17.93
CA ASP A 36 -4.11 11.04 -18.89
C ASP A 36 -5.40 11.85 -19.00
N GLU A 37 -6.56 11.21 -18.86
CA GLU A 37 -7.86 11.87 -18.95
C GLU A 37 -8.23 12.64 -17.66
N PHE A 38 -7.69 12.24 -16.49
CA PHE A 38 -8.11 12.77 -15.20
C PHE A 38 -7.21 13.87 -14.59
N THR A 39 -5.98 14.08 -15.08
CA THR A 39 -5.04 15.05 -14.46
C THR A 39 -4.37 15.96 -15.49
N ASN A 40 -4.46 17.29 -15.28
CA ASN A 40 -3.89 18.31 -16.18
C ASN A 40 -2.50 18.82 -15.72
N ASP A 41 -1.99 18.30 -14.60
CA ASP A 41 -0.68 18.66 -14.05
C ASP A 41 0.32 17.55 -14.33
N ASP A 42 1.36 17.87 -15.11
CA ASP A 42 2.43 16.94 -15.48
C ASP A 42 3.12 16.30 -14.26
N SER A 43 3.12 16.99 -13.10
CA SER A 43 3.70 16.48 -11.86
C SER A 43 2.83 15.45 -11.14
N GLU A 44 1.50 15.64 -11.15
CA GLU A 44 0.54 14.70 -10.56
C GLU A 44 0.41 13.44 -11.43
N LYS A 45 0.49 13.61 -12.75
CA LYS A 45 0.53 12.51 -13.72
C LYS A 45 1.71 11.56 -13.48
N CYS A 46 2.91 12.12 -13.34
CA CYS A 46 4.13 11.36 -13.05
C CYS A 46 4.04 10.57 -11.73
N LEU A 47 3.44 11.17 -10.69
CA LEU A 47 3.23 10.51 -9.41
C LEU A 47 2.24 9.35 -9.52
N LEU A 48 1.16 9.54 -10.29
CA LEU A 48 0.13 8.52 -10.47
C LEU A 48 0.66 7.34 -11.30
N GLU A 49 1.38 7.60 -12.38
CA GLU A 49 2.09 6.57 -13.17
C GLU A 49 3.08 5.76 -12.31
N GLN A 50 3.82 6.44 -11.42
CA GLN A 50 4.74 5.77 -10.50
C GLN A 50 4.00 4.88 -9.48
N LYS A 51 2.87 5.35 -8.93
CA LYS A 51 2.02 4.54 -8.03
C LYS A 51 1.40 3.35 -8.74
N LEU A 52 1.06 3.51 -10.02
CA LEU A 52 0.44 2.47 -10.84
C LEU A 52 1.40 1.29 -11.08
N HIS A 53 2.68 1.57 -11.31
CA HIS A 53 3.72 0.56 -11.45
C HIS A 53 4.24 0.00 -10.12
N ASP A 54 3.91 0.62 -8.99
CA ASP A 54 4.38 0.20 -7.67
C ASP A 54 3.46 -0.88 -7.08
N THR A 55 3.83 -2.15 -7.30
CA THR A 55 3.17 -3.32 -6.67
C THR A 55 3.19 -3.31 -5.13
N PHE A 56 3.94 -2.39 -4.51
CA PHE A 56 3.99 -2.19 -3.07
C PHE A 56 3.21 -0.94 -2.61
N ALA A 57 2.58 -0.19 -3.53
CA ALA A 57 1.89 1.08 -3.25
C ALA A 57 0.90 0.98 -2.08
N ALA A 58 0.05 -0.05 -2.09
CA ALA A 58 -0.95 -0.26 -1.03
C ALA A 58 -0.34 -0.40 0.38
N VAL A 59 0.86 -0.97 0.48
CA VAL A 59 1.57 -1.08 1.77
C VAL A 59 2.37 0.19 2.06
N THR A 60 2.92 0.83 1.03
CA THR A 60 3.62 2.12 1.15
C THR A 60 2.72 3.19 1.74
N ASP A 61 1.49 3.36 1.24
CA ASP A 61 0.59 4.42 1.73
C ASP A 61 0.29 4.26 3.23
N VAL A 62 0.03 3.03 3.69
CA VAL A 62 -0.21 2.72 5.11
C VAL A 62 1.05 2.93 5.96
N LEU A 63 2.22 2.54 5.43
CA LEU A 63 3.49 2.74 6.13
C LEU A 63 3.82 4.23 6.27
N ASP A 64 3.61 5.02 5.23
CA ASP A 64 3.89 6.45 5.23
C ASP A 64 3.00 7.19 6.23
N GLU A 65 1.73 6.80 6.35
CA GLU A 65 0.82 7.31 7.39
C GLU A 65 1.29 6.93 8.80
N CYS A 66 1.72 5.69 9.02
CA CYS A 66 2.27 5.30 10.33
C CYS A 66 3.54 6.09 10.68
N ILE A 67 4.41 6.30 9.69
CA ILE A 67 5.68 7.01 9.86
C ILE A 67 5.46 8.50 10.12
N SER A 68 4.48 9.12 9.46
CA SER A 68 4.16 10.53 9.69
C SER A 68 3.71 10.73 11.14
N GLU A 69 2.82 9.86 11.64
CA GLU A 69 2.42 9.88 13.05
C GLU A 69 3.60 9.65 13.99
N CYS A 70 4.51 8.72 13.69
CA CYS A 70 5.72 8.52 14.50
C CYS A 70 6.59 9.78 14.59
N LYS A 71 6.69 10.56 13.51
CA LYS A 71 7.49 11.80 13.46
C LYS A 71 6.84 12.95 14.21
N GLU A 72 5.52 13.08 14.12
CA GLU A 72 4.78 14.15 14.80
C GLU A 72 4.68 13.92 16.32
N ASN A 73 4.61 12.66 16.75
CA ASN A 73 4.41 12.32 18.16
C ASN A 73 5.70 12.14 18.97
N TYR A 74 6.89 12.16 18.35
CA TYR A 74 8.15 11.92 19.04
C TYR A 74 9.28 12.84 18.59
N GLN A 75 9.90 13.52 19.56
CA GLN A 75 11.12 14.30 19.33
C GLN A 75 12.36 13.44 19.57
N VAL A 76 13.18 13.27 18.52
CA VAL A 76 14.42 12.51 18.56
C VAL A 76 15.45 13.17 19.47
N GLY A 77 16.22 12.35 20.19
CA GLY A 77 17.34 12.82 21.00
C GLY A 77 18.55 13.24 20.15
N GLU A 78 19.64 13.58 20.82
CA GLU A 78 20.91 13.97 20.18
C GLU A 78 21.54 12.82 19.36
N TYR A 79 21.25 11.57 19.76
CA TYR A 79 21.84 10.37 19.16
C TYR A 79 20.76 9.47 18.59
N SER A 80 20.93 9.08 17.33
CA SER A 80 20.08 8.10 16.65
C SER A 80 20.93 7.04 15.98
N THR A 81 20.33 5.89 15.73
CA THR A 81 20.96 4.72 15.12
C THR A 81 20.20 4.31 13.88
N VAL A 82 20.92 4.08 12.79
CA VAL A 82 20.39 3.44 11.58
C VAL A 82 20.80 1.97 11.62
N ASP A 83 19.83 1.07 11.50
CA ASP A 83 20.08 -0.37 11.46
C ASP A 83 19.15 -1.07 10.47
N GLU A 84 19.44 -2.34 10.18
CA GLU A 84 18.71 -3.19 9.27
C GLU A 84 17.95 -4.28 10.05
N MET A 85 16.62 -4.20 10.00
CA MET A 85 15.73 -5.28 10.41
C MET A 85 15.47 -6.22 9.22
N LEU A 86 15.30 -7.51 9.53
CA LEU A 86 14.89 -8.52 8.55
C LEU A 86 13.60 -9.17 9.03
N GLY A 87 12.47 -8.78 8.43
CA GLY A 87 11.17 -9.38 8.69
C GLY A 87 11.11 -10.78 8.10
N PRO A 88 10.94 -11.86 8.91
CA PRO A 88 10.96 -13.22 8.40
C PRO A 88 9.83 -13.46 7.41
N PHE A 89 10.17 -13.77 6.17
CA PHE A 89 9.21 -13.99 5.09
C PHE A 89 9.69 -15.07 4.14
N ARG A 90 8.85 -16.08 3.89
CA ARG A 90 9.16 -17.24 3.03
C ARG A 90 8.34 -17.30 1.75
N GLY A 91 7.41 -16.36 1.54
CA GLY A 91 6.62 -16.29 0.32
C GLY A 91 7.47 -15.97 -0.92
N ARG A 92 6.87 -16.16 -2.10
CA ARG A 92 7.46 -15.75 -3.38
C ARG A 92 7.14 -14.29 -3.62
N TYR A 93 8.13 -13.42 -3.41
CA TYR A 93 8.03 -12.01 -3.71
C TYR A 93 9.38 -11.49 -4.24
N LYS A 94 9.35 -10.47 -5.10
CA LYS A 94 10.50 -9.99 -5.87
C LYS A 94 11.65 -9.47 -4.99
N PHE A 95 11.34 -8.73 -3.92
CA PHE A 95 12.36 -8.11 -3.05
C PHE A 95 12.82 -8.95 -1.84
N ARG A 96 12.52 -10.25 -1.80
CA ARG A 96 12.96 -11.13 -0.71
C ARG A 96 14.49 -11.21 -0.64
N GLN A 97 15.06 -10.86 0.50
CA GLN A 97 16.51 -10.87 0.76
C GLN A 97 16.94 -12.14 1.50
N TYR A 98 18.18 -12.55 1.23
CA TYR A 98 18.88 -13.58 1.99
C TYR A 98 20.06 -12.96 2.74
N ILE A 99 20.02 -13.00 4.08
CA ILE A 99 21.08 -12.48 4.95
C ILE A 99 21.59 -13.61 5.84
N PRO A 100 22.74 -14.23 5.53
CA PRO A 100 23.25 -15.41 6.24
C PRO A 100 23.48 -15.21 7.74
N SER A 101 23.82 -13.98 8.14
CA SER A 101 24.17 -13.61 9.51
C SER A 101 22.95 -13.42 10.43
N LYS A 102 21.74 -13.27 9.87
CA LYS A 102 20.52 -13.09 10.67
C LYS A 102 19.89 -14.46 11.01
N PRO A 103 19.24 -14.60 12.18
CA PRO A 103 18.62 -15.87 12.60
C PRO A 103 17.59 -16.40 11.59
N ALA A 104 16.74 -15.50 11.09
CA ALA A 104 15.89 -15.76 9.94
C ALA A 104 16.68 -15.42 8.67
N LYS A 105 17.18 -16.42 7.95
CA LYS A 105 18.04 -16.16 6.78
C LYS A 105 17.31 -15.52 5.60
N TYR A 106 15.99 -15.70 5.48
CA TYR A 106 15.18 -15.17 4.38
C TYR A 106 14.10 -14.23 4.92
N GLY A 107 13.94 -13.08 4.29
CA GLY A 107 12.96 -12.10 4.72
C GLY A 107 12.87 -10.85 3.85
N ILE A 108 12.08 -9.89 4.32
CA ILE A 108 12.01 -8.54 3.76
C ILE A 108 12.98 -7.68 4.57
N LYS A 109 13.96 -7.08 3.88
CA LYS A 109 14.93 -6.18 4.51
C LYS A 109 14.28 -4.82 4.72
N VAL A 110 14.43 -4.29 5.92
CA VAL A 110 13.79 -3.05 6.36
C VAL A 110 14.84 -2.21 7.10
N PRO A 111 15.51 -1.27 6.41
CA PRO A 111 16.28 -0.23 7.07
C PRO A 111 15.37 0.63 7.96
N LEU A 112 15.83 0.94 9.16
CA LEU A 112 15.09 1.77 10.10
C LEU A 112 16.01 2.73 10.84
N LEU A 113 15.45 3.89 11.18
CA LEU A 113 16.06 4.90 12.03
C LEU A 113 15.39 4.84 13.41
N SER A 114 16.19 4.69 14.46
CA SER A 114 15.71 4.62 15.84
C SER A 114 16.48 5.58 16.74
N ASP A 115 15.81 6.11 17.75
CA ASP A 115 16.43 6.92 18.79
C ASP A 115 17.32 6.06 19.69
N ALA A 116 18.57 6.49 19.93
CA ALA A 116 19.53 5.65 20.65
C ALA A 116 19.18 5.46 22.14
N ARG A 117 18.40 6.37 22.72
CA ARG A 117 18.07 6.36 24.15
C ARG A 117 16.78 5.61 24.46
N THR A 118 15.73 5.83 23.68
CA THR A 118 14.41 5.23 23.93
C THR A 118 14.11 4.03 23.03
N PHE A 119 14.95 3.79 22.01
CA PHE A 119 14.72 2.81 20.95
C PHE A 119 13.44 3.07 20.15
N TYR A 120 12.93 4.31 20.19
CA TYR A 120 11.76 4.70 19.41
C TYR A 120 12.09 4.75 17.92
N THR A 121 11.28 4.09 17.10
CA THR A 121 11.48 4.07 15.64
C THR A 121 10.87 5.31 15.01
N ILE A 122 11.70 6.08 14.30
CA ILE A 122 11.35 7.39 13.74
C ILE A 122 10.99 7.27 12.27
N ASN A 123 11.71 6.41 11.56
CA ASN A 123 11.52 6.20 10.13
C ASN A 123 11.81 4.75 9.78
N ILE A 124 11.07 4.24 8.81
CA ILE A 124 11.21 2.88 8.30
C ILE A 124 11.15 2.97 6.78
N GLU A 125 11.99 2.20 6.10
CA GLU A 125 11.88 2.04 4.66
C GLU A 125 11.92 0.54 4.31
N VAL A 126 11.15 0.12 3.30
CA VAL A 126 11.19 -1.26 2.82
C VAL A 126 12.16 -1.34 1.65
N TYR A 127 13.15 -2.22 1.77
CA TYR A 127 14.08 -2.45 0.67
C TYR A 127 13.38 -3.19 -0.47
N ARG A 128 13.20 -2.51 -1.61
CA ARG A 128 12.43 -3.03 -2.76
C ARG A 128 13.26 -3.81 -3.77
N GLY A 129 14.48 -4.21 -3.41
CA GLY A 129 15.39 -4.89 -4.34
C GLY A 129 16.11 -3.90 -5.26
N ARG A 130 16.59 -4.39 -6.40
CA ARG A 130 17.24 -3.61 -7.45
C ARG A 130 16.55 -3.92 -8.77
#